data_AF-A0A0D6XRB8-F1
#
_entry.id   AF-A0A0D6XRB8-F1
#
_cell.length_a   1.000
_cell.length_b   1.000
_cell.length_c   1.000
_cell.angle_alpha   90.00
_cell.angle_beta   90.00
_cell.angle_gamma   90.00
#
_symmetry.space_group_name_H-M   'P 1'
#
loop_
_entity.id
_entity.type
_entity.pdbx_description
1 polymer ?
#
loop_
_entity_poly.entity_id
_entity_poly.type
_entity_poly.pdbx_seq_one_letter_code
_entity_poly.pdbx_strand_id
1 'polypeptide(L)' 'MTNAESKFDQAKGNLKETVGNVTDDKQLEAEGKQDKAAGKVKEVVENVKDKATEAIDKLKGDK' A
#
# COMPACT_ATOMS: atom_id res chain seq x y z
N MET A 1 12.51 8.84 15.56
CA MET A 1 11.78 8.04 16.55
C MET A 1 11.13 6.89 15.79
N THR A 2 11.87 5.89 15.27
CA THR A 2 11.26 5.15 14.13
C THR A 2 11.83 3.78 13.75
N ASN A 3 12.41 3.00 14.68
CA ASN A 3 12.73 1.59 14.40
C ASN A 3 11.93 0.62 15.28
N ALA A 4 11.62 1.01 16.52
CA ALA A 4 10.75 0.23 17.40
C ALA A 4 9.29 0.28 16.95
N GLU A 5 8.80 1.45 16.54
CA GLU A 5 7.44 1.65 16.03
C GLU A 5 7.17 0.81 14.78
N SER A 6 8.08 0.79 13.80
CA SER A 6 7.91 -0.02 12.59
C SER A 6 7.89 -1.53 12.86
N LYS A 7 8.71 -2.04 13.78
CA LYS A 7 8.69 -3.46 14.16
C LYS A 7 7.45 -3.81 14.98
N PHE A 8 7.01 -2.89 15.83
CA PHE A 8 5.81 -3.05 16.64
C PHE A 8 4.55 -3.03 15.78
N ASP A 9 4.44 -2.12 14.82
CA ASP A 9 3.34 -2.06 13.85
C ASP A 9 3.30 -3.28 12.94
N GLN A 10 4.46 -3.79 12.50
CA GLN A 10 4.51 -5.06 11.75
C GLN A 10 4.04 -6.25 12.59
N ALA A 11 4.49 -6.35 13.84
CA ALA A 11 4.06 -7.41 14.75
C ALA A 11 2.55 -7.32 15.06
N LYS A 12 2.04 -6.12 15.31
CA LYS A 12 0.63 -5.85 15.56
C LYS A 12 -0.24 -6.12 14.32
N GLY A 13 0.27 -5.83 13.13
CA GLY A 13 -0.37 -6.14 11.85
C GLY A 13 -0.49 -7.65 11.64
N ASN A 14 0.60 -8.40 11.81
CA ASN A 14 0.57 -9.86 11.73
C ASN A 14 -0.34 -10.50 12.77
N LEU A 15 -0.37 -9.95 14.00
CA LEU A 15 -1.25 -10.43 15.06
C LEU A 15 -2.72 -10.17 14.73
N LYS A 16 -3.04 -8.98 14.18
CA LYS A 16 -4.39 -8.66 13.69
C LYS A 16 -4.82 -9.53 12.51
N GLU A 17 -3.93 -9.81 11.55
CA GLU A 17 -4.23 -10.73 10.44
C GLU A 17 -4.49 -12.14 10.98
N THR A 18 -3.67 -12.61 11.91
CA THR A 18 -3.82 -13.96 12.48
C THR A 18 -5.09 -14.09 13.32
N VAL A 19 -5.37 -13.11 14.19
CA VAL A 19 -6.58 -13.08 15.00
C VAL A 19 -7.82 -12.90 14.13
N GLY A 20 -7.78 -12.03 13.12
CA GLY A 20 -8.89 -11.83 12.19
C GLY A 20 -9.23 -13.10 11.40
N ASN A 21 -8.21 -13.84 10.93
CA ASN A 21 -8.40 -15.14 10.26
C ASN A 21 -8.94 -16.22 11.21
N VAL A 22 -8.50 -16.24 12.46
CA VAL A 22 -8.91 -17.27 13.45
C VAL A 22 -10.29 -16.99 14.03
N THR A 23 -10.67 -15.73 14.18
CA THR A 23 -11.97 -15.30 14.72
C THR A 23 -13.08 -15.25 13.65
N ASP A 24 -12.77 -15.51 12.37
CA ASP A 24 -13.71 -15.37 11.24
C ASP A 24 -14.35 -13.97 11.20
N ASP A 25 -13.57 -12.96 11.60
CA ASP A 25 -14.02 -11.58 11.70
C ASP A 25 -13.90 -10.95 10.30
N LYS A 26 -14.90 -11.24 9.46
CA LYS A 26 -14.98 -10.79 8.06
C LYS A 26 -14.79 -9.28 7.91
N GLN A 27 -15.04 -8.50 8.96
CA GLN A 27 -14.79 -7.06 8.98
C GLN A 27 -13.28 -6.72 8.97
N LEU A 28 -12.48 -7.37 9.82
CA LEU A 28 -11.03 -7.16 9.89
C LEU A 28 -10.30 -7.66 8.65
N GLU A 29 -10.73 -8.80 8.10
CA GLU A 29 -10.17 -9.32 6.84
C GLU A 29 -10.55 -8.43 5.65
N ALA A 30 -11.77 -7.90 5.62
CA ALA A 30 -12.25 -7.00 4.57
C ALA A 30 -11.54 -5.63 4.61
N GLU A 31 -11.37 -5.03 5.80
CA GLU A 31 -10.61 -3.78 5.94
C GLU A 31 -9.16 -3.97 5.47
N GLY A 32 -8.50 -5.05 5.89
CA GLY A 32 -7.13 -5.34 5.46
C GLY A 32 -6.99 -5.60 3.96
N LYS A 33 -7.96 -6.26 3.33
CA LYS A 33 -7.99 -6.49 1.88
C LYS A 33 -8.31 -5.21 1.10
N GLN A 34 -9.24 -4.39 1.58
CA GLN A 34 -9.56 -3.10 0.95
C GLN A 34 -8.36 -2.15 1.01
N ASP A 35 -7.65 -2.09 2.14
CA ASP A 35 -6.48 -1.23 2.29
C ASP A 35 -5.32 -1.69 1.38
N LYS A 36 -5.05 -3.01 1.34
CA LYS A 36 -4.08 -3.60 0.39
C LYS A 36 -4.47 -3.35 -1.07
N ALA A 37 -5.75 -3.42 -1.42
CA ALA A 37 -6.24 -3.19 -2.77
C ALA A 37 -6.14 -1.71 -3.16
N ALA A 38 -6.56 -0.80 -2.28
CA ALA A 38 -6.47 0.64 -2.50
C ALA A 38 -5.01 1.10 -2.61
N GLY A 39 -4.10 0.56 -1.79
CA GLY A 39 -2.67 0.81 -1.86
C GLY A 39 -2.06 0.38 -3.20
N LYS A 40 -2.36 -0.86 -3.66
CA LYS A 40 -1.90 -1.35 -4.97
C LYS A 40 -2.45 -0.52 -6.13
N VAL A 41 -3.72 -0.10 -6.08
CA VAL A 41 -4.32 0.73 -7.13
C VAL A 41 -3.65 2.11 -7.18
N LYS A 42 -3.42 2.74 -6.03
CA LYS A 42 -2.68 4.01 -5.97
C LYS A 42 -1.26 3.88 -6.52
N GLU A 43 -0.54 2.83 -6.13
CA GLU A 43 0.84 2.61 -6.57
C GLU A 43 0.95 2.38 -8.08
N VAL A 44 0.00 1.63 -8.67
CA VAL A 44 -0.08 1.44 -10.12
C VAL A 44 -0.42 2.75 -10.84
N VAL A 45 -1.38 3.52 -10.31
CA VAL A 45 -1.78 4.80 -10.89
C VAL A 45 -0.64 5.81 -10.83
N GLU A 46 0.06 5.94 -9.68
CA GLU A 46 1.23 6.81 -9.56
C GLU A 46 2.35 6.37 -10.50
N ASN A 47 2.71 5.09 -10.54
CA ASN A 47 3.76 4.60 -11.46
C ASN A 47 3.43 4.89 -12.94
N VAL A 48 2.16 4.76 -13.35
CA VAL A 48 1.74 5.09 -14.71
C VAL A 48 1.80 6.60 -14.95
N LYS A 49 1.37 7.41 -13.98
CA LYS A 49 1.39 8.86 -14.07
C LYS A 49 2.80 9.42 -14.11
N ASP A 50 3.71 8.90 -13.28
CA ASP A 50 5.14 9.24 -13.27
C ASP A 50 5.79 8.89 -14.60
N LYS A 51 5.61 7.66 -15.11
CA LYS A 51 6.15 7.25 -16.41
C LYS A 51 5.61 8.11 -17.56
N ALA A 52 4.33 8.46 -17.53
CA ALA A 52 3.73 9.34 -18.53
C ALA A 52 4.27 10.77 -18.41
N THR A 53 4.45 11.27 -17.19
CA THR A 53 5.00 12.60 -16.93
C THR A 53 6.46 12.66 -17.38
N GLU A 54 7.30 11.69 -17.02
CA GLU A 54 8.68 11.58 -17.50
C GLU A 54 8.77 11.49 -19.04
N ALA A 55 7.89 10.72 -19.69
CA ALA A 55 7.88 10.62 -21.14
C ALA A 55 7.48 11.95 -21.79
N ILE A 56 6.46 12.63 -21.25
CA ILE A 56 6.03 13.95 -21.73
C ILE A 56 7.11 15.01 -21.47
N ASP A 57 7.81 14.95 -20.34
CA ASP A 57 8.89 15.87 -19.97
C ASP A 57 10.10 15.68 -20.91
N LYS A 58 10.47 14.42 -21.22
CA LYS A 58 11.49 14.10 -22.23
C LYS A 58 11.10 14.57 -23.63
N LEU A 59 9.82 14.49 -24.00
CA LEU A 59 9.33 14.96 -25.30
C LEU A 59 9.21 16.49 -25.37
N LYS A 60 9.00 17.17 -24.23
CA LYS A 60 9.01 18.64 -24.13
C LYS A 60 10.40 19.22 -23.94
N GLY A 61 11.37 18.39 -23.55
CA GLY A 61 12.77 18.75 -23.31
C GLY A 61 13.65 18.89 -24.56
N ASP A 62 13.08 18.79 -25.77
CA ASP A 62 13.82 19.10 -27.00
C ASP A 62 13.86 20.64 -27.18
N LYS A 63 14.85 21.27 -26.53
CA LYS A 63 15.32 22.61 -26.81
C LYS A 63 16.82 22.73 -26.60
#